data_AF-A0A2M9Y8P4-F1
#
_entry.id   AF-A0A2M9Y8P4-F1
#
_cell.length_a   1.000
_cell.length_b   1.000
_cell.length_c   1.000
_cell.angle_alpha   90.00
_cell.angle_beta   90.00
_cell.angle_gamma   90.00
#
_symmetry.space_group_name_H-M   'P 1'
#
loop_
_entity.id
_entity.type
_entity.pdbx_description
1 polymer ?
#
loop_
_entity_poly.entity_id
_entity_poly.type
_entity_poly.pdbx_seq_one_letter_code
_entity_poly.pdbx_strand_id
1 'polypeptide(L)'
;MKLQNRRSILPKIVLALLVFFGITAGFKFNPGFKKAENHIPFSLNVSLLRPLHATADQWGFVRGSASWARGNSLFMDDVIGSIQSNPGIVFLASQPGGLVQNNFSTTSGTDFTISIKLGGTFTASSTAYTGTKDFSNYLELRNEGTTGTADIALQFYWDDNPRDTTQDGALVRYRLKMLNPSQDSGSLADIESYVYSPDLADAKYVPATHNNVVQGLVQVYSWDNKLAEDTEIGNNATKGRVILEEMDNRTVFCFKTVVRILGGANLMPTLYPNEGFCNNAAANDEYYKLAYSQKLTGDLEVTAKSGWEEPSGATLSTGDGSLCGTPVSLNYGLFNMNGFVKDFVDASDIPANYVQATRVDGLYARIGTSGKSGDSGDDKSVLWDDLRKSTIDALDIVFEASPTL
;
A
#
# COMPACT_ATOMS: atom_id res chain seq x y z
N MET A 1 28.92 34.97 9.96
CA MET A 1 28.31 34.30 8.78
C MET A 1 26.95 33.78 9.25
N LYS A 2 25.86 34.39 8.78
CA LYS A 2 24.51 34.20 9.34
C LYS A 2 23.99 32.80 8.99
N LEU A 3 23.77 31.97 10.01
CA LEU A 3 22.90 30.80 9.96
C LEU A 3 21.49 31.28 9.59
N GLN A 4 21.16 31.23 8.30
CA GLN A 4 19.78 31.39 7.87
C GLN A 4 19.03 30.15 8.36
N ASN A 5 18.14 30.38 9.33
CA ASN A 5 17.02 29.52 9.70
C ASN A 5 16.35 28.99 8.42
N ARG A 6 16.72 27.78 7.99
CA ARG A 6 15.88 26.96 7.12
C ARG A 6 14.72 26.48 7.98
N ARG A 7 13.69 27.33 7.99
CA ARG A 7 12.26 26.99 7.98
C ARG A 7 11.97 25.53 8.33
N SER A 8 11.59 25.31 9.59
CA SER A 8 10.60 24.29 9.98
C SER A 8 9.34 24.50 9.14
N ILE A 9 9.20 23.80 8.03
CA ILE A 9 7.95 23.72 7.28
C ILE A 9 7.96 22.34 6.65
N LEU A 10 7.06 21.45 7.05
CA LEU A 10 6.66 20.35 6.19
C LEU A 10 5.36 19.67 6.63
N PRO A 11 4.30 19.69 5.80
CA PRO A 11 3.12 18.85 6.02
C PRO A 11 3.52 17.39 5.81
N LYS A 12 3.51 16.62 6.89
CA LYS A 12 3.89 15.19 6.96
C LYS A 12 3.01 14.31 6.04
N ILE A 13 3.48 13.10 5.71
CA ILE A 13 2.80 12.16 4.79
C ILE A 13 1.39 11.85 5.29
N VAL A 14 1.15 11.92 6.61
CA VAL A 14 -0.12 11.74 7.32
C VAL A 14 -1.33 11.86 6.41
N LEU A 15 -1.67 10.72 5.84
CA LEU A 15 -3.00 10.43 5.38
C LEU A 15 -3.85 10.40 6.65
N ALA A 16 -4.63 11.45 6.89
CA ALA A 16 -5.41 11.60 8.12
C ALA A 16 -6.56 10.57 8.16
N LEU A 17 -6.22 9.33 8.51
CA LEU A 17 -7.15 8.27 8.85
C LEU A 17 -7.23 8.17 10.37
N LEU A 18 -8.02 9.08 10.95
CA LEU A 18 -8.64 8.77 12.23
C LEU A 18 -9.56 7.57 12.01
N VAL A 19 -9.29 6.53 12.78
CA VAL A 19 -10.16 5.40 13.14
C VAL A 19 -10.70 4.57 11.97
N PHE A 20 -10.03 3.44 11.72
CA PHE A 20 -10.71 2.30 11.11
C PHE A 20 -10.69 1.10 12.05
N PHE A 21 -11.90 0.84 12.56
CA PHE A 21 -12.31 -0.32 13.35
C PHE A 21 -11.67 -0.38 14.72
N GLY A 22 -12.49 -0.58 15.75
CA GLY A 22 -12.01 -1.04 17.06
C GLY A 22 -11.24 -2.34 16.87
N ILE A 23 -9.95 -2.22 16.55
CA ILE A 23 -9.02 -3.31 16.52
C ILE A 23 -8.85 -3.70 17.98
N THR A 24 -9.61 -4.71 18.40
CA THR A 24 -9.20 -5.67 19.42
C THR A 24 -8.09 -6.59 18.88
N ALA A 25 -7.21 -6.14 17.99
CA ALA A 25 -5.83 -6.59 18.09
C ALA A 25 -5.28 -5.82 19.27
N GLY A 26 -5.14 -6.51 20.40
CA GLY A 26 -4.24 -6.06 21.43
C GLY A 26 -2.87 -5.89 20.79
N PHE A 27 -2.55 -4.67 20.35
CA PHE A 27 -1.20 -4.19 20.35
C PHE A 27 -0.79 -4.18 21.81
N LYS A 28 -0.41 -5.36 22.33
CA LYS A 28 0.57 -5.39 23.39
C LYS A 28 1.79 -4.75 22.76
N PHE A 29 1.93 -3.44 22.99
CA PHE A 29 3.23 -2.92 23.35
C PHE A 29 3.74 -3.89 24.40
N ASN A 30 4.63 -4.79 23.99
CA ASN A 30 5.53 -5.42 24.92
C ASN A 30 6.62 -4.37 25.13
N PRO A 31 6.57 -3.58 26.22
CA PRO A 31 7.70 -2.72 26.60
C PRO A 31 8.96 -3.53 26.95
N GLY A 32 8.93 -4.85 26.76
CA GLY A 32 10.00 -5.81 27.02
C GLY A 32 10.88 -6.16 25.83
N PHE A 33 10.77 -5.49 24.67
CA PHE A 33 11.86 -5.56 23.69
C PHE A 33 13.07 -4.85 24.31
N LYS A 34 13.96 -5.64 24.93
CA LYS A 34 15.30 -5.18 25.23
C LYS A 34 15.85 -4.63 23.93
N LYS A 35 16.13 -3.33 23.87
CA LYS A 35 16.92 -2.75 22.79
C LYS A 35 18.14 -3.65 22.64
N ALA A 36 18.23 -4.41 21.55
CA ALA A 36 19.53 -4.78 21.05
C ALA A 36 20.33 -3.47 20.95
N GLU A 37 21.61 -3.49 21.31
CA GLU A 37 22.46 -2.31 21.39
C GLU A 37 22.70 -1.73 19.98
N ASN A 38 21.67 -1.15 19.37
CA ASN A 38 21.81 -0.40 18.12
C ASN A 38 22.61 0.86 18.46
N HIS A 39 23.78 1.00 17.85
CA HIS A 39 24.69 2.10 18.13
C HIS A 39 24.23 3.44 17.53
N ILE A 40 23.35 3.45 16.52
CA ILE A 40 22.65 4.67 16.12
C ILE A 40 21.40 4.86 17.01
N PRO A 41 21.16 6.06 17.57
CA PRO A 41 20.01 6.36 18.44
C PRO A 41 18.68 6.50 17.68
N PHE A 42 18.36 5.56 16.79
CA PHE A 42 17.00 5.39 16.24
C PHE A 42 16.62 3.91 16.16
N SER A 43 15.32 3.65 16.22
CA SER A 43 14.74 2.33 16.06
C SER A 43 13.76 2.35 14.90
N LEU A 44 13.83 1.35 14.01
CA LEU A 44 12.84 1.17 12.96
C LEU A 44 11.67 0.34 13.50
N ASN A 45 10.47 0.92 13.49
CA ASN A 45 9.27 0.21 13.91
C ASN A 45 8.67 -0.58 12.74
N VAL A 46 9.27 -1.73 12.42
CA VAL A 46 8.79 -2.62 11.34
C VAL A 46 7.48 -3.35 11.69
N SER A 47 6.99 -3.23 12.93
CA SER A 47 5.72 -3.87 13.32
C SER A 47 4.50 -3.30 12.57
N LEU A 48 4.64 -2.10 11.99
CA LEU A 48 3.62 -1.45 11.19
C LEU A 48 3.53 -2.00 9.76
N LEU A 49 4.54 -2.70 9.27
CA LEU A 49 4.61 -3.18 7.88
C LEU A 49 3.86 -4.48 7.63
N ARG A 50 3.16 -5.03 8.62
CA ARG A 50 2.63 -6.40 8.54
C ARG A 50 1.38 -6.54 7.67
N PRO A 51 1.31 -7.58 6.82
CA PRO A 51 0.07 -8.00 6.20
C PRO A 51 -0.89 -8.44 7.30
N LEU A 52 -2.10 -7.88 7.30
CA LEU A 52 -3.11 -8.32 8.25
C LEU A 52 -3.76 -9.60 7.75
N HIS A 53 -3.77 -10.59 8.64
CA HIS A 53 -4.57 -11.80 8.55
C HIS A 53 -6.04 -11.41 8.33
N ALA A 54 -6.56 -11.60 7.13
CA ALA A 54 -7.98 -11.43 6.89
C ALA A 54 -8.71 -12.53 7.68
N THR A 55 -9.54 -12.14 8.64
CA THR A 55 -10.56 -13.06 9.15
C THR A 55 -11.40 -13.52 7.95
N ALA A 56 -11.77 -14.80 7.91
CA ALA A 56 -12.54 -15.40 6.81
C ALA A 56 -14.01 -14.90 6.74
N ASP A 57 -14.28 -13.68 7.20
CA ASP A 57 -15.56 -13.00 6.99
C ASP A 57 -15.53 -12.20 5.68
N GLN A 58 -16.70 -12.03 5.07
CA GLN A 58 -16.89 -11.42 3.73
C GLN A 58 -16.25 -10.02 3.57
N TRP A 59 -15.96 -9.34 4.69
CA TRP A 59 -15.38 -8.00 4.72
C TRP A 59 -14.02 -7.93 5.45
N GLY A 60 -13.45 -9.05 5.90
CA GLY A 60 -12.17 -9.09 6.62
C GLY A 60 -11.01 -8.54 5.79
N PHE A 61 -11.03 -8.83 4.48
CA PHE A 61 -10.05 -8.31 3.54
C PHE A 61 -10.07 -6.79 3.45
N VAL A 62 -11.26 -6.17 3.44
CA VAL A 62 -11.44 -4.69 3.37
C VAL A 62 -10.77 -3.99 4.54
N ARG A 63 -10.97 -4.53 5.74
CA ARG A 63 -10.43 -3.96 6.97
C ARG A 63 -8.92 -4.17 7.04
N GLY A 64 -8.45 -5.34 6.62
CA GLY A 64 -7.03 -5.69 6.59
C GLY A 64 -6.24 -4.82 5.61
N SER A 65 -6.74 -4.67 4.37
CA SER A 65 -6.06 -3.91 3.31
C SER A 65 -5.91 -2.42 3.64
N ALA A 66 -6.96 -1.81 4.20
CA ALA A 66 -6.94 -0.41 4.64
C ALA A 66 -5.95 -0.17 5.80
N SER A 67 -5.96 -1.08 6.77
CA SER A 67 -5.10 -1.00 7.96
C SER A 67 -3.62 -1.22 7.60
N TRP A 68 -3.33 -2.12 6.67
CA TRP A 68 -1.98 -2.38 6.21
C TRP A 68 -1.40 -1.22 5.38
N ALA A 69 -2.18 -0.67 4.44
CA ALA A 69 -1.80 0.53 3.71
C ALA A 69 -1.45 1.71 4.64
N ARG A 70 -2.23 1.88 5.72
CA ARG A 70 -1.94 2.86 6.77
C ARG A 70 -0.63 2.56 7.49
N GLY A 71 -0.37 1.30 7.83
CA GLY A 71 0.88 0.86 8.46
C GLY A 71 2.12 1.26 7.64
N ASN A 72 2.04 1.14 6.31
CA ASN A 72 3.09 1.61 5.40
C ASN A 72 3.30 3.13 5.45
N SER A 73 2.22 3.92 5.42
CA SER A 73 2.31 5.39 5.50
C SER A 73 2.89 5.84 6.85
N LEU A 74 2.43 5.24 7.95
CA LEU A 74 2.96 5.53 9.29
C LEU A 74 4.43 5.13 9.42
N PHE A 75 4.84 4.00 8.86
CA PHE A 75 6.24 3.61 8.83
C PHE A 75 7.11 4.66 8.12
N MET A 76 6.71 5.11 6.93
CA MET A 76 7.45 6.13 6.18
C MET A 76 7.55 7.45 6.98
N ASP A 77 6.46 7.90 7.58
CA ASP A 77 6.46 9.09 8.45
C ASP A 77 7.34 8.93 9.70
N ASP A 78 7.28 7.78 10.36
CA ASP A 78 8.08 7.49 11.55
C ASP A 78 9.57 7.48 11.21
N VAL A 79 9.97 6.92 10.05
CA VAL A 79 11.36 6.93 9.58
C VAL A 79 11.83 8.36 9.30
N ILE A 80 11.10 9.10 8.46
CA ILE A 80 11.45 10.49 8.09
C ILE A 80 11.51 11.35 9.36
N GLY A 81 10.48 11.28 10.20
CA GLY A 81 10.38 12.04 11.43
C GLY A 81 11.50 11.72 12.42
N SER A 82 11.85 10.44 12.58
CA SER A 82 12.93 10.01 13.47
C SER A 82 14.29 10.54 13.00
N ILE A 83 14.58 10.45 11.69
CA ILE A 83 15.82 10.99 11.11
C ILE A 83 15.88 12.51 11.31
N GLN A 84 14.83 13.23 10.89
CA GLN A 84 14.79 14.70 10.93
C GLN A 84 14.84 15.25 12.37
N SER A 85 14.29 14.52 13.34
CA SER A 85 14.32 14.93 14.76
C SER A 85 15.70 14.79 15.42
N ASN A 86 16.66 14.14 14.75
CA ASN A 86 18.00 13.89 15.28
C ASN A 86 19.08 14.62 14.44
N PRO A 87 19.55 15.80 14.89
CA PRO A 87 20.54 16.59 14.16
C PRO A 87 21.86 15.87 13.87
N GLY A 88 22.27 14.94 14.75
CA GLY A 88 23.49 14.16 14.56
C GLY A 88 23.35 13.17 13.40
N ILE A 89 22.19 12.49 13.31
CA ILE A 89 21.89 11.60 12.18
C ILE A 89 21.81 12.42 10.89
N VAL A 90 21.08 13.54 10.89
CA VAL A 90 20.98 14.42 9.71
C VAL A 90 22.37 14.86 9.25
N PHE A 91 23.23 15.30 10.18
CA PHE A 91 24.58 15.73 9.86
C PHE A 91 25.41 14.61 9.21
N LEU A 92 25.43 13.42 9.82
CA LEU A 92 26.22 12.28 9.32
C LEU A 92 25.68 11.77 7.98
N ALA A 93 24.36 11.57 7.87
CA ALA A 93 23.73 11.06 6.65
C ALA A 93 23.79 12.05 5.48
N SER A 94 23.99 13.35 5.73
CA SER A 94 24.20 14.35 4.68
C SER A 94 25.67 14.46 4.20
N GLN A 95 26.62 13.75 4.83
CA GLN A 95 28.02 13.78 4.41
C GLN A 95 28.25 13.01 3.10
N PRO A 96 29.35 13.25 2.36
CA PRO A 96 29.64 12.59 1.09
C PRO A 96 29.60 11.06 1.08
N GLY A 97 29.79 10.37 2.22
CA GLY A 97 29.69 8.91 2.33
C GLY A 97 28.45 8.39 3.06
N GLY A 98 27.51 9.27 3.42
CA GLY A 98 26.33 8.93 4.21
C GLY A 98 26.64 8.39 5.61
N LEU A 99 25.65 7.73 6.19
CA LEU A 99 25.72 7.01 7.46
C LEU A 99 25.58 5.51 7.17
N VAL A 100 26.56 4.71 7.58
CA VAL A 100 26.52 3.24 7.47
C VAL A 100 26.82 2.65 8.85
N GLN A 101 26.01 1.69 9.29
CA GLN A 101 26.22 0.97 10.54
C GLN A 101 25.91 -0.52 10.38
N ASN A 102 26.82 -1.33 10.90
CA ASN A 102 26.67 -2.78 11.06
C ASN A 102 25.96 -3.11 12.38
N ASN A 103 25.47 -4.34 12.52
CA ASN A 103 24.74 -4.90 13.65
C ASN A 103 23.47 -4.10 13.96
N PHE A 104 22.79 -3.61 12.93
CA PHE A 104 21.49 -2.99 13.09
C PHE A 104 20.41 -4.05 13.15
N SER A 105 19.60 -4.01 14.20
CA SER A 105 18.55 -5.00 14.41
C SER A 105 17.15 -4.36 14.45
N THR A 106 16.23 -4.91 13.68
CA THR A 106 14.79 -4.56 13.68
C THR A 106 14.00 -5.37 14.70
N THR A 107 14.42 -6.62 14.95
CA THR A 107 13.82 -7.57 15.90
C THR A 107 14.91 -8.50 16.46
N SER A 108 14.66 -9.17 17.59
CA SER A 108 15.65 -10.10 18.15
C SER A 108 16.05 -11.20 17.16
N GLY A 109 17.33 -11.29 16.80
CA GLY A 109 17.89 -12.39 15.99
C GLY A 109 18.08 -12.08 14.50
N THR A 110 17.92 -10.82 14.06
CA THR A 110 18.28 -10.37 12.71
C THR A 110 19.27 -9.22 12.78
N ASP A 111 20.39 -9.33 12.07
CA ASP A 111 21.43 -8.30 11.99
C ASP A 111 21.58 -7.82 10.54
N PHE A 112 21.52 -6.50 10.37
CA PHE A 112 21.61 -5.81 9.10
C PHE A 112 22.74 -4.77 9.11
N THR A 113 23.27 -4.48 7.94
CA THR A 113 23.90 -3.21 7.65
C THR A 113 22.79 -2.21 7.30
N ILE A 114 22.72 -1.11 8.06
CA ILE A 114 21.85 0.02 7.78
C ILE A 114 22.65 1.13 7.09
N SER A 115 22.10 1.65 6.00
CA SER A 115 22.70 2.72 5.20
C SER A 115 21.71 3.86 5.06
N ILE A 116 22.10 5.10 5.32
CA ILE A 116 21.26 6.29 5.17
C ILE A 116 22.06 7.38 4.46
N LYS A 117 21.47 7.98 3.43
CA LYS A 117 22.07 9.10 2.71
C LYS A 117 21.01 10.15 2.42
N LEU A 118 21.31 11.40 2.77
CA LEU A 118 20.44 12.56 2.55
C LEU A 118 21.07 13.52 1.53
N GLY A 119 20.23 14.22 0.77
CA GLY A 119 20.68 15.24 -0.18
C GLY A 119 21.48 14.70 -1.36
N GLY A 120 21.09 13.53 -1.87
CA GLY A 120 21.67 12.91 -3.07
C GLY A 120 20.68 12.88 -4.23
N THR A 121 20.93 11.96 -5.17
CA THR A 121 20.02 11.63 -6.26
C THR A 121 19.97 10.11 -6.35
N PHE A 122 18.83 9.54 -5.97
CA PHE A 122 18.63 8.10 -5.91
C PHE A 122 17.54 7.71 -6.88
N THR A 123 17.93 7.02 -7.93
CA THR A 123 17.04 6.62 -9.00
C THR A 123 16.40 5.28 -8.67
N ALA A 124 15.08 5.18 -8.81
CA ALA A 124 14.35 3.94 -8.53
C ALA A 124 13.19 3.73 -9.52
N SER A 125 12.95 2.48 -9.93
CA SER A 125 11.76 2.06 -10.71
C SER A 125 10.53 1.86 -9.80
N SER A 126 9.35 1.53 -10.33
CA SER A 126 8.21 1.06 -9.51
C SER A 126 7.14 0.50 -10.42
N THR A 127 6.26 -0.35 -9.91
CA THR A 127 5.08 -0.78 -10.67
C THR A 127 4.03 0.33 -10.80
N ALA A 128 4.14 1.42 -10.02
CA ALA A 128 3.19 2.53 -10.02
C ALA A 128 3.47 3.62 -11.07
N TYR A 129 4.63 3.62 -11.74
CA TYR A 129 5.00 4.60 -12.76
C TYR A 129 5.89 3.98 -13.83
N THR A 130 6.00 4.64 -14.99
CA THR A 130 6.91 4.17 -16.05
C THR A 130 8.32 4.71 -15.87
N GLY A 131 9.32 3.93 -16.30
CA GLY A 131 10.73 4.33 -16.20
C GLY A 131 11.22 4.39 -14.75
N THR A 132 12.00 5.43 -14.45
CA THR A 132 12.59 5.65 -13.13
C THR A 132 12.32 7.07 -12.64
N LYS A 133 12.29 7.24 -11.32
CA LYS A 133 12.16 8.53 -10.63
C LYS A 133 13.38 8.80 -9.77
N ASP A 134 13.64 10.07 -9.50
CA ASP A 134 14.79 10.51 -8.72
C ASP A 134 14.33 11.05 -7.37
N PHE A 135 14.90 10.49 -6.30
CA PHE A 135 14.60 10.87 -4.94
C PHE A 135 15.80 11.53 -4.27
N SER A 136 15.53 12.46 -3.37
CA SER A 136 16.55 13.25 -2.67
C SER A 136 17.26 12.48 -1.56
N ASN A 137 16.62 11.44 -1.00
CA ASN A 137 17.08 10.73 0.18
C ASN A 137 16.91 9.21 0.04
N TYR A 138 17.73 8.46 0.75
CA TYR A 138 17.81 7.00 0.69
C TYR A 138 18.06 6.36 2.06
N LEU A 139 17.41 5.23 2.32
CA LEU A 139 17.66 4.33 3.43
C LEU A 139 17.61 2.88 2.96
N GLU A 140 18.55 2.06 3.42
CA GLU A 140 18.59 0.62 3.13
C GLU A 140 18.80 -0.20 4.41
N LEU A 141 18.15 -1.35 4.48
CA LEU A 141 18.51 -2.46 5.36
C LEU A 141 18.92 -3.66 4.52
N ARG A 142 20.12 -4.19 4.75
CA ARG A 142 20.68 -5.31 4.01
C ARG A 142 21.35 -6.30 4.95
N ASN A 143 21.27 -7.60 4.65
CA ASN A 143 22.01 -8.61 5.42
C ASN A 143 23.50 -8.24 5.46
N GLU A 144 24.11 -8.33 6.64
CA GLU A 144 25.52 -7.99 6.78
C GLU A 144 26.44 -8.81 5.87
N GLY A 145 27.48 -8.15 5.34
CA GLY A 145 28.51 -8.80 4.52
C GLY A 145 28.05 -9.23 3.12
N THR A 146 26.86 -8.82 2.70
CA THR A 146 26.29 -9.15 1.38
C THR A 146 26.29 -7.94 0.45
N THR A 147 26.20 -8.20 -0.86
CA THR A 147 26.16 -7.16 -1.91
C THR A 147 25.06 -7.39 -2.96
N GLY A 148 24.33 -8.51 -2.91
CA GLY A 148 23.24 -8.81 -3.82
C GLY A 148 21.94 -8.08 -3.48
N THR A 149 21.07 -7.88 -4.48
CA THR A 149 19.73 -7.30 -4.30
C THR A 149 18.76 -8.26 -3.59
N ALA A 150 19.01 -9.57 -3.67
CA ALA A 150 18.28 -10.60 -2.95
C ALA A 150 18.47 -10.53 -1.42
N ASP A 151 19.55 -9.86 -0.96
CA ASP A 151 19.88 -9.72 0.46
C ASP A 151 19.40 -8.41 1.09
N ILE A 152 18.67 -7.60 0.31
CA ILE A 152 18.08 -6.35 0.79
C ILE A 152 16.72 -6.66 1.44
N ALA A 153 16.58 -6.28 2.72
CA ALA A 153 15.34 -6.43 3.46
C ALA A 153 14.40 -5.23 3.28
N LEU A 154 14.96 -4.03 3.09
CA LEU A 154 14.20 -2.79 2.91
C LEU A 154 15.00 -1.76 2.11
N GLN A 155 14.35 -1.09 1.16
CA GLN A 155 14.81 0.15 0.52
C GLN A 155 13.76 1.22 0.70
N PHE A 156 14.19 2.43 1.01
CA PHE A 156 13.31 3.57 1.14
C PHE A 156 13.91 4.78 0.47
N TYR A 157 13.20 5.32 -0.50
CA TYR A 157 13.53 6.49 -1.27
C TYR A 157 12.50 7.57 -0.95
N TRP A 158 12.92 8.80 -0.67
CA TRP A 158 11.96 9.89 -0.45
C TRP A 158 12.52 11.26 -0.77
N ASP A 159 11.64 12.15 -1.18
CA ASP A 159 11.89 13.58 -1.19
C ASP A 159 11.48 14.23 0.12
N ASP A 160 12.00 15.44 0.36
CA ASP A 160 11.73 16.17 1.59
C ASP A 160 10.23 16.40 1.82
N ASN A 161 9.44 16.59 0.75
CA ASN A 161 8.00 16.82 0.79
C ASN A 161 7.18 15.93 -0.17
N PRO A 162 6.69 14.76 0.29
CA PRO A 162 5.81 13.93 -0.54
C PRO A 162 4.45 14.56 -0.90
N ARG A 163 4.09 15.67 -0.24
CA ARG A 163 2.91 16.49 -0.56
C ARG A 163 3.19 17.63 -1.55
N ASP A 164 4.43 17.80 -1.99
CA ASP A 164 4.78 18.76 -3.04
C ASP A 164 4.52 18.15 -4.41
N THR A 165 3.63 18.79 -5.19
CA THR A 165 3.28 18.34 -6.53
C THR A 165 4.40 18.53 -7.54
N THR A 166 5.54 19.11 -7.17
CA THR A 166 6.74 19.22 -8.03
C THR A 166 7.79 18.12 -7.76
N GLN A 167 7.62 17.33 -6.70
CA GLN A 167 8.54 16.27 -6.29
C GLN A 167 8.06 14.87 -6.70
N ASP A 168 8.95 13.88 -6.66
CA ASP A 168 8.66 12.50 -7.04
C ASP A 168 8.04 11.68 -5.90
N GLY A 169 8.16 12.13 -4.65
CA GLY A 169 7.37 11.61 -3.52
C GLY A 169 8.17 10.67 -2.63
N ALA A 170 7.60 9.51 -2.29
CA ALA A 170 8.25 8.51 -1.45
C ALA A 170 7.93 7.08 -1.93
N LEU A 171 8.94 6.22 -1.97
CA LEU A 171 8.85 4.82 -2.37
C LEU A 171 9.56 3.94 -1.35
N VAL A 172 8.84 3.03 -0.71
CA VAL A 172 9.41 1.98 0.15
C VAL A 172 9.22 0.62 -0.49
N ARG A 173 10.24 -0.23 -0.44
CA ARG A 173 10.18 -1.65 -0.78
C ARG A 173 10.71 -2.49 0.36
N TYR A 174 10.09 -3.63 0.63
CA TYR A 174 10.53 -4.49 1.73
C TYR A 174 10.13 -5.95 1.59
N ARG A 175 10.84 -6.79 2.36
CA ARG A 175 10.61 -8.23 2.50
C ARG A 175 10.27 -8.56 3.94
N LEU A 176 9.03 -8.96 4.19
CA LEU A 176 8.52 -9.23 5.54
C LEU A 176 9.32 -10.30 6.26
N LYS A 177 9.55 -11.44 5.57
CA LYS A 177 10.29 -12.56 6.11
C LYS A 177 11.71 -12.20 6.53
N MET A 178 12.35 -11.26 5.84
CA MET A 178 13.68 -10.79 6.23
C MET A 178 13.61 -9.85 7.42
N LEU A 179 12.70 -8.87 7.38
CA LEU A 179 12.57 -7.87 8.45
C LEU A 179 12.15 -8.45 9.79
N ASN A 180 11.37 -9.54 9.77
CA ASN A 180 10.83 -10.18 10.96
C ASN A 180 10.53 -11.68 10.76
N PRO A 181 11.57 -12.53 10.65
CA PRO A 181 11.42 -13.94 10.33
C PRO A 181 10.58 -14.70 11.34
N SER A 182 10.60 -14.29 12.61
CA SER A 182 9.87 -14.96 13.70
C SER A 182 8.35 -14.93 13.54
N GLN A 183 7.83 -13.91 12.85
CA GLN A 183 6.39 -13.68 12.68
C GLN A 183 5.95 -13.87 11.24
N ASP A 184 6.82 -13.58 10.27
CA ASP A 184 6.50 -13.58 8.85
C ASP A 184 7.23 -14.70 8.08
N SER A 185 7.63 -15.79 8.76
CA SER A 185 8.40 -16.91 8.18
C SER A 185 7.78 -17.54 6.92
N GLY A 186 6.45 -17.51 6.83
CA GLY A 186 5.68 -18.01 5.68
C GLY A 186 5.56 -17.02 4.52
N SER A 187 5.97 -15.76 4.68
CA SER A 187 5.91 -14.77 3.60
C SER A 187 7.06 -14.96 2.61
N LEU A 188 6.75 -14.88 1.32
CA LEU A 188 7.72 -14.82 0.22
C LEU A 188 7.54 -13.56 -0.63
N ALA A 189 6.68 -12.64 -0.17
CA ALA A 189 6.31 -11.47 -0.93
C ALA A 189 7.39 -10.40 -0.91
N ASP A 190 7.67 -9.86 -2.09
CA ASP A 190 8.28 -8.56 -2.23
C ASP A 190 7.13 -7.54 -2.29
N ILE A 191 7.33 -6.41 -1.62
CA ILE A 191 6.26 -5.44 -1.38
C ILE A 191 6.79 -4.05 -1.69
N GLU A 192 5.96 -3.23 -2.32
CA GLU A 192 6.23 -1.82 -2.51
C GLU A 192 5.06 -0.93 -2.08
N SER A 193 5.38 0.26 -1.59
CA SER A 193 4.41 1.34 -1.43
C SER A 193 4.98 2.65 -1.95
N TYR A 194 4.27 3.24 -2.90
CA TYR A 194 4.58 4.53 -3.50
C TYR A 194 3.56 5.58 -3.07
N VAL A 195 4.02 6.75 -2.65
CA VAL A 195 3.20 7.88 -2.21
C VAL A 195 3.63 9.12 -2.96
N TYR A 196 2.67 9.83 -3.56
CA TYR A 196 2.93 11.11 -4.22
C TYR A 196 1.68 11.98 -4.27
N SER A 197 1.87 13.25 -4.60
CA SER A 197 0.77 14.18 -4.88
C SER A 197 0.67 14.48 -6.38
N PRO A 198 -0.46 14.16 -7.03
CA PRO A 198 -0.72 14.52 -8.41
C PRO A 198 -0.69 16.03 -8.64
N ASP A 199 -0.22 16.46 -9.81
CA ASP A 199 -0.27 17.87 -10.20
C ASP A 199 -1.69 18.25 -10.66
N LEU A 200 -2.30 19.21 -9.97
CA LEU A 200 -3.64 19.71 -10.31
C LEU A 200 -3.68 20.55 -11.59
N ALA A 201 -2.52 20.84 -12.19
CA ALA A 201 -2.41 21.44 -13.52
C ALA A 201 -2.56 20.41 -14.65
N ASP A 202 -2.34 19.11 -14.40
CA ASP A 202 -2.57 18.06 -15.41
C ASP A 202 -4.06 18.02 -15.74
N ALA A 203 -4.39 18.02 -17.04
CA ALA A 203 -5.75 17.99 -17.55
C ALA A 203 -6.61 16.86 -16.94
N LYS A 204 -6.01 15.76 -16.46
CA LYS A 204 -6.66 14.63 -15.78
C LYS A 204 -7.15 14.96 -14.36
N TYR A 205 -6.60 16.00 -13.72
CA TYR A 205 -6.91 16.38 -12.33
C TYR A 205 -7.36 17.82 -12.16
N VAL A 206 -7.43 18.62 -13.25
CA VAL A 206 -7.94 20.00 -13.21
C VAL A 206 -9.36 20.02 -12.61
N PRO A 207 -9.58 20.68 -11.45
CA PRO A 207 -10.88 20.64 -10.78
C PRO A 207 -12.02 21.23 -11.62
N ALA A 208 -11.72 22.29 -12.40
CA ALA A 208 -12.70 22.99 -13.23
C ALA A 208 -13.35 22.09 -14.31
N THR A 209 -12.66 21.04 -14.75
CA THR A 209 -13.17 20.07 -15.73
C THR A 209 -13.73 18.80 -15.08
N HIS A 210 -13.60 18.66 -13.76
CA HIS A 210 -13.96 17.46 -12.99
C HIS A 210 -14.89 17.78 -11.81
N ASN A 211 -15.99 18.51 -12.05
CA ASN A 211 -16.99 18.83 -11.02
C ASN A 211 -16.43 19.46 -9.73
N ASN A 212 -15.34 20.23 -9.83
CA ASN A 212 -14.60 20.80 -8.69
C ASN A 212 -14.05 19.77 -7.70
N VAL A 213 -13.88 18.52 -8.15
CA VAL A 213 -13.22 17.47 -7.38
C VAL A 213 -11.71 17.76 -7.38
N VAL A 214 -11.16 17.98 -6.18
CA VAL A 214 -9.72 18.19 -6.00
C VAL A 214 -9.08 16.88 -5.54
N GLN A 215 -8.15 16.38 -6.37
CA GLN A 215 -7.31 15.24 -6.06
C GLN A 215 -6.27 15.62 -4.99
N GLY A 216 -6.18 14.83 -3.93
CA GLY A 216 -5.14 14.97 -2.91
C GLY A 216 -4.06 13.90 -3.05
N LEU A 217 -3.45 13.54 -1.93
CA LEU A 217 -2.40 12.52 -1.88
C LEU A 217 -2.91 11.18 -2.44
N VAL A 218 -2.04 10.49 -3.16
CA VAL A 218 -2.26 9.14 -3.64
C VAL A 218 -1.20 8.23 -3.04
N GLN A 219 -1.64 7.05 -2.61
CA GLN A 219 -0.75 5.95 -2.23
C GLN A 219 -1.12 4.71 -3.04
N VAL A 220 -0.11 4.12 -3.65
CA VAL A 220 -0.19 2.80 -4.29
C VAL A 220 0.60 1.84 -3.44
N TYR A 221 0.05 0.65 -3.30
CA TYR A 221 0.64 -0.44 -2.57
C TYR A 221 0.50 -1.69 -3.44
N SER A 222 1.61 -2.37 -3.70
CA SER A 222 1.60 -3.59 -4.51
C SER A 222 2.42 -4.67 -3.82
N TRP A 223 2.07 -5.92 -4.09
CA TRP A 223 2.90 -7.07 -3.73
C TRP A 223 2.93 -8.06 -4.87
N ASP A 224 4.01 -8.81 -4.92
CA ASP A 224 4.17 -9.99 -5.75
C ASP A 224 4.72 -11.15 -4.89
N ASN A 225 4.24 -12.35 -5.20
CA ASN A 225 4.44 -13.58 -4.43
C ASN A 225 3.62 -13.68 -3.12
N LYS A 226 3.76 -14.82 -2.43
CA LYS A 226 2.92 -15.24 -1.31
C LYS A 226 3.05 -14.32 -0.10
N LEU A 227 1.92 -13.82 0.41
CA LEU A 227 1.88 -12.94 1.58
C LEU A 227 2.09 -13.68 2.91
N ALA A 228 1.42 -14.80 3.12
CA ALA A 228 1.44 -15.55 4.38
C ALA A 228 1.00 -17.02 4.18
N GLU A 229 1.11 -17.85 5.23
CA GLU A 229 0.72 -19.27 5.24
C GLU A 229 -0.48 -19.57 6.17
N ASP A 230 -1.09 -18.53 6.75
CA ASP A 230 -2.11 -18.64 7.78
C ASP A 230 -3.49 -19.06 7.26
N THR A 231 -3.80 -18.74 6.00
CA THR A 231 -5.08 -19.03 5.35
C THR A 231 -4.87 -19.47 3.91
N GLU A 232 -5.82 -20.22 3.35
CA GLU A 232 -5.78 -20.62 1.94
C GLU A 232 -5.75 -19.41 1.00
N ILE A 233 -6.52 -18.36 1.32
CA ILE A 233 -6.49 -17.10 0.58
C ILE A 233 -5.12 -16.43 0.73
N GLY A 234 -4.55 -16.33 1.94
CA GLY A 234 -3.23 -15.75 2.16
C GLY A 234 -2.10 -16.48 1.42
N ASN A 235 -2.21 -17.80 1.30
CA ASN A 235 -1.26 -18.65 0.58
C ASN A 235 -1.32 -18.46 -0.94
N ASN A 236 -2.50 -18.13 -1.48
CA ASN A 236 -2.74 -18.05 -2.92
C ASN A 236 -2.97 -16.62 -3.46
N ALA A 237 -3.09 -15.62 -2.59
CA ALA A 237 -3.15 -14.20 -2.93
C ALA A 237 -1.75 -13.68 -3.32
N THR A 238 -1.25 -14.14 -4.45
CA THR A 238 0.15 -13.95 -4.86
C THR A 238 0.43 -12.61 -5.50
N LYS A 239 -0.57 -11.91 -6.03
CA LYS A 239 -0.37 -10.57 -6.59
C LYS A 239 -1.53 -9.70 -6.22
N GLY A 240 -1.26 -8.44 -5.92
CA GLY A 240 -2.32 -7.49 -5.70
C GLY A 240 -1.85 -6.07 -5.64
N ARG A 241 -2.80 -5.17 -5.82
CA ARG A 241 -2.59 -3.75 -5.72
C ARG A 241 -3.72 -3.13 -4.91
N VAL A 242 -3.35 -2.22 -4.04
CA VAL A 242 -4.22 -1.36 -3.26
C VAL A 242 -3.90 0.08 -3.61
N ILE A 243 -4.93 0.88 -3.77
CA ILE A 243 -4.85 2.29 -4.11
C ILE A 243 -5.67 3.08 -3.11
N LEU A 244 -5.07 4.13 -2.58
CA LEU A 244 -5.71 5.05 -1.66
C LEU A 244 -5.60 6.46 -2.22
N GLU A 245 -6.72 7.17 -2.30
CA GLU A 245 -6.76 8.51 -2.88
C GLU A 245 -7.60 9.46 -2.01
N GLU A 246 -7.03 10.62 -1.67
CA GLU A 246 -7.78 11.74 -1.08
C GLU A 246 -8.57 12.46 -2.18
N MET A 247 -9.85 12.71 -1.96
CA MET A 247 -10.78 13.27 -2.95
C MET A 247 -11.67 14.36 -2.35
N ASP A 248 -12.35 15.11 -3.22
CA ASP A 248 -13.42 16.05 -2.85
C ASP A 248 -12.94 17.10 -1.84
N ASN A 249 -11.86 17.83 -2.18
CA ASN A 249 -11.19 18.77 -1.28
C ASN A 249 -10.66 18.10 0.00
N ARG A 250 -10.25 16.82 -0.10
CA ARG A 250 -9.71 16.03 1.01
C ARG A 250 -10.73 15.77 2.12
N THR A 251 -12.01 15.69 1.75
CA THR A 251 -13.12 15.37 2.66
C THR A 251 -13.60 13.93 2.51
N VAL A 252 -13.20 13.27 1.41
CA VAL A 252 -13.51 11.87 1.14
C VAL A 252 -12.22 11.11 0.92
N PHE A 253 -12.14 9.94 1.54
CA PHE A 253 -11.09 8.99 1.30
C PHE A 253 -11.62 7.83 0.47
N CYS A 254 -10.93 7.53 -0.63
CA CYS A 254 -11.31 6.45 -1.53
C CYS A 254 -10.25 5.36 -1.52
N PHE A 255 -10.71 4.12 -1.59
CA PHE A 255 -9.88 2.95 -1.64
C PHE A 255 -10.33 2.07 -2.82
N LYS A 256 -9.37 1.49 -3.54
CA LYS A 256 -9.61 0.45 -4.54
C LYS A 256 -8.57 -0.64 -4.42
N THR A 257 -8.94 -1.87 -4.75
CA THR A 257 -7.99 -2.97 -4.83
C THR A 257 -8.41 -4.03 -5.82
N VAL A 258 -7.40 -4.70 -6.36
CA VAL A 258 -7.54 -5.97 -7.05
C VAL A 258 -6.51 -6.93 -6.47
N VAL A 259 -6.95 -8.15 -6.18
CA VAL A 259 -6.08 -9.24 -5.75
C VAL A 259 -6.28 -10.44 -6.65
N ARG A 260 -5.19 -10.94 -7.20
CA ARG A 260 -5.14 -12.21 -7.93
C ARG A 260 -4.97 -13.35 -6.93
N ILE A 261 -5.84 -14.34 -7.05
CA ILE A 261 -5.84 -15.55 -6.26
C ILE A 261 -5.62 -16.70 -7.23
N LEU A 262 -4.60 -17.52 -6.96
CA LEU A 262 -4.25 -18.61 -7.86
C LEU A 262 -5.43 -19.57 -8.04
N GLY A 263 -5.70 -19.96 -9.29
CA GLY A 263 -6.80 -20.88 -9.61
C GLY A 263 -6.69 -22.25 -8.94
N GLY A 264 -5.46 -22.67 -8.59
CA GLY A 264 -5.17 -23.89 -7.83
C GLY A 264 -5.23 -23.74 -6.30
N ALA A 265 -5.75 -22.62 -5.78
CA ALA A 265 -6.10 -22.50 -4.36
C ALA A 265 -7.06 -23.63 -3.97
N ASN A 266 -7.20 -23.97 -2.69
CA ASN A 266 -8.13 -24.99 -2.21
C ASN A 266 -9.32 -24.36 -1.47
N LEU A 267 -10.08 -23.50 -2.17
CA LEU A 267 -11.09 -22.63 -1.54
C LEU A 267 -12.40 -23.36 -1.21
N MET A 268 -12.73 -24.41 -1.96
CA MET A 268 -13.88 -25.29 -1.68
C MET A 268 -13.48 -26.77 -1.64
N PRO A 269 -12.69 -27.23 -0.66
CA PRO A 269 -12.05 -28.56 -0.68
C PRO A 269 -13.03 -29.74 -0.80
N THR A 270 -14.27 -29.56 -0.34
CA THR A 270 -15.32 -30.59 -0.36
C THR A 270 -16.00 -30.72 -1.72
N LEU A 271 -16.00 -29.67 -2.54
CA LEU A 271 -16.62 -29.65 -3.87
C LEU A 271 -15.57 -29.69 -4.98
N TYR A 272 -14.50 -28.89 -4.85
CA TYR A 272 -13.45 -28.68 -5.84
C TYR A 272 -12.07 -28.72 -5.14
N PRO A 273 -11.51 -29.91 -4.91
CA PRO A 273 -10.23 -30.04 -4.20
C PRO A 273 -9.06 -29.50 -5.04
N ASN A 274 -8.28 -28.59 -4.45
CA ASN A 274 -7.18 -27.87 -5.11
C ASN A 274 -7.62 -26.99 -6.28
N GLU A 275 -8.84 -26.45 -6.18
CA GLU A 275 -9.37 -25.45 -7.09
C GLU A 275 -9.97 -24.27 -6.32
N GLY A 276 -10.05 -23.12 -7.00
CA GLY A 276 -10.72 -21.92 -6.52
C GLY A 276 -12.20 -22.13 -6.20
N PHE A 277 -13.00 -21.07 -6.26
CA PHE A 277 -14.44 -21.21 -6.06
C PHE A 277 -15.14 -21.95 -7.21
N CYS A 278 -14.52 -22.01 -8.39
CA CYS A 278 -15.12 -22.60 -9.58
C CYS A 278 -14.56 -23.97 -9.95
N ASN A 279 -15.44 -24.81 -10.50
CA ASN A 279 -15.06 -26.11 -11.04
C ASN A 279 -14.15 -25.94 -12.28
N ASN A 280 -13.01 -26.62 -12.29
CA ASN A 280 -11.89 -26.45 -13.21
C ASN A 280 -11.18 -25.08 -13.13
N ALA A 281 -11.33 -24.35 -12.00
CA ALA A 281 -10.61 -23.08 -11.79
C ALA A 281 -9.10 -23.27 -11.74
N ALA A 282 -8.57 -24.48 -11.57
CA ALA A 282 -7.11 -24.72 -11.59
C ALA A 282 -6.40 -24.14 -12.84
N ALA A 283 -7.12 -23.93 -13.94
CA ALA A 283 -6.59 -23.34 -15.16
C ALA A 283 -6.64 -21.80 -15.21
N ASN A 284 -7.46 -21.14 -14.39
CA ASN A 284 -7.68 -19.69 -14.41
C ASN A 284 -7.59 -19.10 -13.01
N ASP A 285 -6.82 -18.04 -12.86
CA ASP A 285 -6.82 -17.30 -11.60
C ASP A 285 -8.13 -16.54 -11.40
N GLU A 286 -8.48 -16.36 -10.14
CA GLU A 286 -9.64 -15.59 -9.74
C GLU A 286 -9.20 -14.24 -9.16
N TYR A 287 -10.07 -13.24 -9.26
CA TYR A 287 -9.75 -11.87 -8.88
C TYR A 287 -10.77 -11.32 -7.92
N TYR A 288 -10.31 -11.00 -6.72
CA TYR A 288 -11.09 -10.23 -5.75
C TYR A 288 -10.96 -8.75 -6.06
N LYS A 289 -12.10 -8.06 -6.11
CA LYS A 289 -12.20 -6.63 -6.39
C LYS A 289 -12.92 -5.95 -5.23
N LEU A 290 -12.44 -4.77 -4.86
CA LEU A 290 -13.08 -4.00 -3.81
C LEU A 290 -12.85 -2.51 -4.02
N ALA A 291 -13.89 -1.73 -3.78
CA ALA A 291 -13.78 -0.29 -3.63
C ALA A 291 -14.59 0.16 -2.42
N TYR A 292 -14.12 1.20 -1.73
CA TYR A 292 -14.94 1.89 -0.75
C TYR A 292 -14.64 3.38 -0.72
N SER A 293 -15.61 4.14 -0.22
CA SER A 293 -15.47 5.56 0.03
C SER A 293 -15.90 5.88 1.44
N GLN A 294 -15.11 6.70 2.12
CA GLN A 294 -15.28 7.08 3.51
C GLN A 294 -15.35 8.60 3.62
N LYS A 295 -16.26 9.10 4.46
CA LYS A 295 -16.23 10.50 4.89
C LYS A 295 -15.13 10.72 5.92
N LEU A 296 -14.35 11.78 5.75
CA LEU A 296 -13.29 12.16 6.71
C LEU A 296 -13.80 13.06 7.84
N THR A 297 -15.10 13.30 7.90
CA THR A 297 -15.81 14.04 8.93
C THR A 297 -17.01 13.23 9.43
N GLY A 298 -17.48 13.49 10.65
CA GLY A 298 -18.58 12.73 11.26
C GLY A 298 -18.13 11.40 11.85
N ASP A 299 -19.00 10.39 11.80
CA ASP A 299 -18.78 9.03 12.34
C ASP A 299 -18.01 8.13 11.38
N LEU A 300 -17.31 8.75 10.41
CA LEU A 300 -16.44 8.10 9.44
C LEU A 300 -17.18 7.06 8.60
N GLU A 301 -18.39 7.41 8.18
CA GLU A 301 -19.27 6.50 7.45
C GLU A 301 -18.66 6.05 6.13
N VAL A 302 -18.75 4.74 5.89
CA VAL A 302 -18.18 4.06 4.73
C VAL A 302 -19.24 3.28 4.01
N THR A 303 -19.21 3.41 2.69
CA THR A 303 -19.88 2.50 1.79
C THR A 303 -18.82 1.78 0.98
N ALA A 304 -18.87 0.45 1.02
CA ALA A 304 -17.97 -0.44 0.30
C ALA A 304 -18.76 -1.28 -0.71
N LYS A 305 -18.09 -1.66 -1.78
CA LYS A 305 -18.58 -2.58 -2.81
C LYS A 305 -17.46 -3.57 -3.11
N SER A 306 -17.79 -4.85 -3.02
CA SER A 306 -16.87 -5.94 -3.32
C SER A 306 -17.45 -6.83 -4.42
N GLY A 307 -16.56 -7.53 -5.10
CA GLY A 307 -16.92 -8.50 -6.11
C GLY A 307 -15.78 -9.50 -6.32
N TRP A 308 -16.12 -10.55 -7.05
CA TRP A 308 -15.21 -11.63 -7.36
C TRP A 308 -15.43 -12.02 -8.81
N GLU A 309 -14.35 -12.23 -9.54
CA GLU A 309 -14.42 -12.54 -10.95
C GLU A 309 -13.42 -13.63 -11.32
N GLU A 310 -13.89 -14.63 -12.05
CA GLU A 310 -13.04 -15.52 -12.84
C GLU A 310 -13.14 -15.04 -14.30
N PRO A 311 -12.21 -14.18 -14.77
CA PRO A 311 -12.32 -13.59 -16.08
C PRO A 311 -12.13 -14.66 -17.16
N SER A 312 -13.12 -14.79 -18.05
CA SER A 312 -13.03 -15.70 -19.21
C SER A 312 -12.08 -15.22 -20.33
N GLY A 313 -11.35 -14.12 -20.09
CA GLY A 313 -10.48 -13.48 -21.08
C GLY A 313 -9.40 -12.60 -20.43
N ALA A 314 -8.83 -11.69 -21.23
CA ALA A 314 -7.67 -10.90 -20.83
C ALA A 314 -7.98 -9.67 -19.94
N THR A 315 -9.24 -9.43 -19.59
CA THR A 315 -9.69 -8.20 -18.93
C THR A 315 -10.59 -8.50 -17.73
N LEU A 316 -10.50 -7.68 -16.69
CA LEU A 316 -11.48 -7.65 -15.61
C LEU A 316 -12.66 -6.77 -16.02
N SER A 317 -13.87 -7.15 -15.62
CA SER A 317 -15.04 -6.30 -15.79
C SER A 317 -15.01 -5.09 -14.85
N THR A 318 -15.57 -3.96 -15.31
CA THR A 318 -15.78 -2.75 -14.51
C THR A 318 -16.98 -2.85 -13.56
N GLY A 319 -17.81 -3.89 -13.72
CA GLY A 319 -18.92 -4.21 -12.83
C GLY A 319 -18.56 -5.29 -11.82
N ASP A 320 -19.57 -5.83 -11.15
CA ASP A 320 -19.38 -6.75 -10.02
C ASP A 320 -18.66 -8.05 -10.42
N GLY A 321 -18.73 -8.40 -11.71
CA GLY A 321 -18.06 -9.56 -12.30
C GLY A 321 -18.94 -10.80 -12.33
N SER A 322 -18.34 -11.91 -12.74
CA SER A 322 -18.97 -13.22 -12.71
C SER A 322 -18.03 -14.25 -12.10
N LEU A 323 -18.56 -15.09 -11.22
CA LEU A 323 -17.88 -16.24 -10.65
C LEU A 323 -18.58 -17.49 -11.15
N CYS A 324 -17.82 -18.40 -11.77
CA CYS A 324 -18.31 -19.66 -12.32
C CYS A 324 -19.45 -19.46 -13.33
N GLY A 325 -19.33 -18.42 -14.17
CA GLY A 325 -20.35 -18.03 -15.14
C GLY A 325 -21.63 -17.40 -14.54
N THR A 326 -21.67 -17.19 -13.22
CA THR A 326 -22.80 -16.57 -12.53
C THR A 326 -22.43 -15.14 -12.13
N PRO A 327 -23.23 -14.12 -12.46
CA PRO A 327 -23.02 -12.78 -11.95
C PRO A 327 -22.99 -12.77 -10.42
N VAL A 328 -21.95 -12.18 -9.83
CA VAL A 328 -21.85 -12.00 -8.38
C VAL A 328 -22.21 -10.56 -8.08
N SER A 329 -23.27 -10.31 -7.31
CA SER A 329 -23.52 -8.98 -6.72
C SER A 329 -23.58 -9.11 -5.21
N LEU A 330 -22.69 -8.40 -4.52
CA LEU A 330 -22.73 -8.25 -3.06
C LEU A 330 -23.44 -6.95 -2.63
N ASN A 331 -24.02 -6.22 -3.60
CA ASN A 331 -24.56 -4.86 -3.42
C ASN A 331 -23.56 -3.95 -2.69
N TYR A 332 -23.88 -3.50 -1.46
CA TYR A 332 -22.99 -2.66 -0.66
C TYR A 332 -22.87 -3.12 0.79
N GLY A 333 -21.67 -2.95 1.33
CA GLY A 333 -21.38 -3.06 2.76
C GLY A 333 -21.27 -1.67 3.40
N LEU A 334 -21.84 -1.51 4.59
CA LEU A 334 -21.81 -0.29 5.38
C LEU A 334 -20.93 -0.47 6.62
N PHE A 335 -20.12 0.55 6.90
CA PHE A 335 -19.25 0.60 8.07
C PHE A 335 -19.24 1.99 8.70
N ASN A 336 -18.96 2.07 9.99
CA ASN A 336 -18.71 3.33 10.69
C ASN A 336 -17.53 3.16 11.66
N MET A 337 -17.28 4.19 12.47
CA MET A 337 -16.19 4.16 13.46
C MET A 337 -16.19 2.94 14.39
N ASN A 338 -17.36 2.32 14.63
CA ASN A 338 -17.50 1.19 15.55
C ASN A 338 -17.28 -0.17 14.88
N GLY A 339 -17.31 -0.27 13.54
CA GLY A 339 -17.35 -1.59 12.94
C GLY A 339 -18.06 -1.71 11.61
N PHE A 340 -18.17 -2.97 11.19
CA PHE A 340 -19.20 -3.43 10.28
C PHE A 340 -20.58 -3.08 10.83
N VAL A 341 -21.44 -2.55 9.95
CA VAL A 341 -22.82 -2.19 10.28
C VAL A 341 -23.80 -3.15 9.61
N LYS A 342 -23.69 -3.31 8.29
CA LYS A 342 -24.60 -4.14 7.50
C LYS A 342 -23.99 -4.48 6.13
N ASP A 343 -24.31 -5.65 5.59
CA ASP A 343 -24.02 -6.10 4.23
C ASP A 343 -25.29 -6.23 3.39
N PHE A 344 -25.12 -6.49 2.09
CA PHE A 344 -26.23 -6.64 1.12
C PHE A 344 -27.22 -5.47 1.14
N VAL A 345 -26.74 -4.25 1.38
CA VAL A 345 -27.59 -3.05 1.39
C VAL A 345 -27.85 -2.62 -0.04
N ASP A 346 -29.11 -2.45 -0.42
CA ASP A 346 -29.47 -1.93 -1.74
C ASP A 346 -29.06 -0.46 -1.89
N ALA A 347 -28.77 -0.02 -3.12
CA ALA A 347 -28.31 1.34 -3.39
C ALA A 347 -29.26 2.42 -2.84
N SER A 348 -30.59 2.19 -2.90
CA SER A 348 -31.63 3.09 -2.38
C SER A 348 -31.70 3.15 -0.86
N ASP A 349 -31.15 2.14 -0.19
CA ASP A 349 -31.28 1.94 1.26
C ASP A 349 -30.04 2.42 2.02
N ILE A 350 -29.04 2.94 1.31
CA ILE A 350 -27.86 3.56 1.91
C ILE A 350 -28.29 4.86 2.62
N PRO A 351 -28.12 4.97 3.95
CA PRO A 351 -28.52 6.16 4.67
C PRO A 351 -27.77 7.41 4.19
N ALA A 352 -28.41 8.58 4.23
CA ALA A 352 -27.86 9.83 3.68
C ALA A 352 -26.54 10.28 4.34
N ASN A 353 -26.29 9.86 5.59
CA ASN A 353 -25.02 10.15 6.26
C ASN A 353 -23.85 9.29 5.75
N TYR A 354 -24.09 8.23 4.99
CA TYR A 354 -23.05 7.45 4.32
C TYR A 354 -22.70 8.04 2.95
N VAL A 355 -21.55 7.62 2.40
CA VAL A 355 -21.21 7.91 1.00
C VAL A 355 -22.19 7.17 0.09
N GLN A 356 -22.82 7.87 -0.84
CA GLN A 356 -23.88 7.29 -1.66
C GLN A 356 -23.36 6.30 -2.71
N ALA A 357 -24.18 5.32 -3.09
CA ALA A 357 -23.84 4.25 -4.05
C ALA A 357 -23.17 4.78 -5.32
N THR A 358 -23.73 5.83 -5.94
CA THR A 358 -23.23 6.41 -7.20
C THR A 358 -21.76 6.79 -7.15
N ARG A 359 -21.27 7.25 -6.00
CA ARG A 359 -19.84 7.60 -5.81
C ARG A 359 -18.97 6.35 -5.76
N VAL A 360 -19.43 5.32 -5.04
CA VAL A 360 -18.72 4.05 -4.90
C VAL A 360 -18.74 3.28 -6.21
N ASP A 361 -19.85 3.31 -6.96
CA ASP A 361 -19.92 2.70 -8.30
C ASP A 361 -18.96 3.37 -9.27
N GLY A 362 -18.89 4.71 -9.29
CA GLY A 362 -17.91 5.42 -10.12
C GLY A 362 -16.46 5.11 -9.73
N LEU A 363 -16.21 4.82 -8.45
CA LEU A 363 -14.90 4.36 -7.97
C LEU A 363 -14.63 2.91 -8.42
N TYR A 364 -15.58 2.01 -8.21
CA TYR A 364 -15.50 0.59 -8.53
C TYR A 364 -15.40 0.34 -10.04
N ALA A 365 -16.08 1.15 -10.85
CA ALA A 365 -16.03 1.09 -12.32
C ALA A 365 -14.65 1.42 -12.92
N ARG A 366 -13.72 1.97 -12.13
CA ARG A 366 -12.32 2.13 -12.55
C ARG A 366 -11.49 0.86 -12.38
N ILE A 367 -11.99 -0.15 -11.67
CA ILE A 367 -11.34 -1.45 -11.60
C ILE A 367 -11.44 -2.11 -12.97
N GLY A 368 -10.33 -2.67 -13.47
CA GLY A 368 -10.25 -3.25 -14.82
C GLY A 368 -9.98 -2.23 -15.93
N THR A 369 -9.76 -0.95 -15.61
CA THR A 369 -9.38 0.09 -16.59
C THR A 369 -8.01 0.70 -16.24
N SER A 370 -7.49 1.58 -17.10
CA SER A 370 -6.30 2.41 -16.82
C SER A 370 -6.56 3.58 -15.86
N GLY A 371 -7.76 3.64 -15.26
CA GLY A 371 -8.09 4.63 -14.26
C GLY A 371 -8.12 6.07 -14.79
N LYS A 372 -7.90 7.03 -13.88
CA LYS A 372 -7.79 8.47 -14.18
C LYS A 372 -6.45 8.81 -14.81
N SER A 373 -5.39 8.11 -14.43
CA SER A 373 -4.04 8.33 -14.96
C SER A 373 -3.93 7.96 -16.44
N GLY A 374 -4.80 7.07 -16.93
CA GLY A 374 -4.88 6.71 -18.35
C GLY A 374 -3.72 5.81 -18.78
N ASP A 375 -3.66 5.48 -20.08
CA ASP A 375 -2.70 4.48 -20.57
C ASP A 375 -1.24 4.95 -20.61
N SER A 376 -1.02 6.27 -20.61
CA SER A 376 0.31 6.90 -20.66
C SER A 376 0.77 7.47 -19.32
N GLY A 377 -0.07 7.42 -18.29
CA GLY A 377 0.16 8.07 -17.01
C GLY A 377 -0.19 9.56 -17.01
N ASP A 378 -0.08 10.15 -15.83
CA ASP A 378 -0.14 11.59 -15.65
C ASP A 378 1.11 12.31 -16.21
N ASP A 379 1.18 13.64 -16.08
CA ASP A 379 2.31 14.46 -16.53
C ASP A 379 3.64 14.10 -15.81
N LYS A 380 3.58 13.29 -14.76
CA LYS A 380 4.74 12.70 -14.07
C LYS A 380 4.98 11.23 -14.45
N SER A 381 4.32 10.75 -15.50
CA SER A 381 4.37 9.37 -16.00
C SER A 381 3.93 8.31 -14.98
N VAL A 382 3.07 8.70 -14.02
CA VAL A 382 2.53 7.82 -12.98
C VAL A 382 1.24 7.17 -13.43
N LEU A 383 1.15 5.84 -13.29
CA LEU A 383 0.04 4.95 -13.65
C LEU A 383 -0.63 4.38 -12.39
N TRP A 384 -0.82 5.23 -11.38
CA TRP A 384 -1.13 4.80 -10.01
C TRP A 384 -2.46 4.05 -9.90
N ASP A 385 -3.44 4.37 -10.75
CA ASP A 385 -4.76 3.71 -10.75
C ASP A 385 -5.04 2.74 -11.89
N ASP A 386 -3.98 2.22 -12.50
CA ASP A 386 -4.11 1.08 -13.38
C ASP A 386 -4.36 -0.21 -12.58
N LEU A 387 -5.57 -0.74 -12.71
CA LEU A 387 -6.06 -1.97 -12.09
C LEU A 387 -6.50 -3.01 -13.13
N ARG A 388 -5.95 -2.95 -14.35
CA ARG A 388 -6.19 -3.96 -15.39
C ARG A 388 -5.61 -5.31 -15.00
N LYS A 389 -6.24 -6.39 -15.48
CA LYS A 389 -5.76 -7.78 -15.29
C LYS A 389 -4.28 -7.91 -15.66
N SER A 390 -3.91 -7.42 -16.84
CA SER A 390 -2.53 -7.45 -17.34
C SER A 390 -1.53 -6.79 -16.39
N THR A 391 -1.93 -5.69 -15.76
CA THR A 391 -1.08 -4.93 -14.84
C THR A 391 -0.91 -5.69 -13.53
N ILE A 392 -1.99 -6.26 -12.99
CA ILE A 392 -1.92 -7.10 -11.77
C ILE A 392 -1.11 -8.38 -12.02
N ASP A 393 -1.32 -9.04 -13.16
CA ASP A 393 -0.62 -10.27 -13.52
C ASP A 393 0.87 -10.04 -13.77
N ALA A 394 1.23 -8.84 -14.26
CA ALA A 394 2.61 -8.45 -14.55
C ALA A 394 3.32 -7.79 -13.38
N LEU A 395 2.70 -7.66 -12.19
CA LEU A 395 3.40 -7.13 -11.01
C LEU A 395 4.67 -7.95 -10.74
N ASP A 396 5.78 -7.24 -10.68
CA ASP A 396 7.14 -7.75 -10.45
C ASP A 396 7.88 -6.64 -9.70
N ILE A 397 8.14 -6.87 -8.41
CA ILE A 397 8.73 -5.85 -7.54
C ILE A 397 10.23 -6.10 -7.45
N VAL A 398 10.98 -5.18 -8.03
CA VAL A 398 12.44 -5.30 -8.12
C VAL A 398 13.09 -4.40 -7.08
N PHE A 399 14.15 -4.89 -6.43
CA PHE A 399 15.04 -4.07 -5.58
C PHE A 399 16.20 -3.54 -6.41
N GLU A 400 16.55 -2.26 -6.24
CA GLU A 400 17.70 -1.67 -6.94
C GLU A 400 19.01 -2.11 -6.28
N ALA A 401 20.11 -2.07 -7.04
CA ALA A 401 21.44 -2.15 -6.45
C ALA A 401 21.65 -1.01 -5.45
N SER A 402 22.46 -1.24 -4.39
CA SER A 402 22.80 -0.14 -3.47
C SER A 402 23.44 1.00 -4.26
N PRO A 403 23.02 2.25 -4.02
CA PRO A 403 23.75 3.40 -4.53
C PRO A 403 25.12 3.50 -3.85
N THR A 404 26.07 4.10 -4.56
CA THR A 404 27.30 4.57 -3.92
C THR A 404 26.93 5.75 -3.01
N LEU A 405 27.15 5.60 -1.69
CA LEU A 405 26.77 6.60 -0.69
C LEU A 405 27.71 7.78 -0.63
#